data_AF-A0A418NPN3-F1
#
_entry.id   AF-A0A418NPN3-F1
#
_cell.length_a   1.000
_cell.length_b   1.000
_cell.length_c   1.000
_cell.angle_alpha   90.00
_cell.angle_beta   90.00
_cell.angle_gamma   90.00
#
_symmetry.space_group_name_H-M   'P 1'
#
loop_
_entity.id
_entity.type
_entity.pdbx_description
1 polymer ?
#
loop_
_entity_poly.entity_id
_entity_poly.type
_entity_poly.pdbx_seq_one_letter_code
_entity_poly.pdbx_strand_id
1 'polypeptide(L)'
;MHHWTPYCGEAPLPGEWATHWNFAPELLIGLLLLSVATYLYRQRLRIIPATSAIALIAFIFVSPFCALGSALFTVRIVHDILLAVLLAPLLVAALRLDQMNIPGSLTIWTIVHAITFWLWHAPALYALAMSSDLAFWAMQVSITATAAIWWARIIRAPAPGATTALLATMVAVGALGALLTFSGTALYAPHWMTTQIWGMTPLEDQQIAGIIMWAPASLIYLLAAMAILYRSLDQRQPA
;
A
#
# COMPACT_ATOMS: atom_id res chain seq x y z
N MET A 1 27.50 8.86 9.78
CA MET A 1 26.19 9.34 9.30
C MET A 1 25.72 8.31 8.29
N HIS A 2 24.66 7.54 8.58
CA HIS A 2 24.09 6.64 7.58
C HIS A 2 23.33 7.49 6.57
N HIS A 3 23.65 7.35 5.29
CA HIS A 3 22.93 8.02 4.22
C HIS A 3 21.78 7.11 3.79
N TRP A 4 20.54 7.60 3.88
CA TRP A 4 19.36 6.90 3.38
C TRP A 4 19.03 7.46 1.99
N THR A 5 19.41 6.73 0.95
CA THR A 5 18.98 6.98 -0.42
C THR A 5 18.11 5.80 -0.86
N PRO A 6 16.77 5.88 -0.69
CA PRO A 6 15.87 4.87 -1.20
C PRO A 6 15.82 4.92 -2.73
N TYR A 7 15.23 3.89 -3.33
CA TYR A 7 14.99 3.79 -4.77
C TYR A 7 14.35 5.04 -5.41
N CYS A 8 13.43 5.70 -4.68
CA CYS A 8 12.77 6.92 -5.13
C CYS A 8 13.70 8.16 -5.24
N GLY A 9 14.97 8.02 -4.88
CA GLY A 9 15.95 9.09 -4.84
C GLY A 9 15.98 9.84 -3.50
N GLU A 10 16.83 10.86 -3.46
CA GLU A 10 17.02 11.72 -2.28
C GLU A 10 15.76 12.50 -1.92
N ALA A 11 15.66 12.87 -0.63
CA ALA A 11 14.56 13.67 -0.13
C ALA A 11 14.54 15.06 -0.82
N PRO A 12 13.48 15.41 -1.56
CA PRO A 12 13.42 16.67 -2.28
C PRO A 12 13.22 17.87 -1.35
N LEU A 13 13.68 19.04 -1.81
CA LEU A 13 13.39 20.33 -1.19
C LEU A 13 11.96 20.80 -1.56
N PRO A 14 11.28 21.58 -0.70
CA PRO A 14 9.94 22.11 -0.98
C PRO A 14 9.82 22.96 -2.25
N GLY A 15 10.91 23.58 -2.70
CA GLY A 15 10.93 24.37 -3.95
C GLY A 15 11.10 23.53 -5.21
N GLU A 16 11.60 22.31 -5.09
CA GLU A 16 12.08 21.51 -6.22
C GLU A 16 11.33 20.18 -6.37
N TRP A 17 10.54 19.77 -5.38
CA TRP A 17 9.88 18.44 -5.38
C TRP A 17 9.15 18.12 -6.70
N ALA A 18 8.45 19.08 -7.30
CA ALA A 18 7.69 18.88 -8.53
C ALA A 18 8.54 18.47 -9.75
N THR A 19 9.86 18.70 -9.69
CA THR A 19 10.81 18.30 -10.73
C THR A 19 11.49 16.95 -10.47
N HIS A 20 11.28 16.30 -9.32
CA HIS A 20 11.85 14.99 -9.00
C HIS A 20 11.07 13.83 -9.65
N TRP A 21 11.15 13.74 -10.98
CA TRP A 21 10.60 12.62 -11.74
C TRP A 21 11.59 11.45 -11.78
N ASN A 22 11.07 10.24 -11.59
CA ASN A 22 11.88 9.02 -11.61
C ASN A 22 11.82 8.35 -12.99
N PHE A 23 12.87 8.54 -13.78
CA PHE A 23 13.04 7.93 -15.10
C PHE A 23 14.01 6.75 -15.09
N ALA A 24 14.13 6.04 -13.96
CA ALA A 24 14.95 4.85 -13.85
C ALA A 24 14.63 3.84 -14.97
N PRO A 25 15.63 3.41 -15.77
CA PRO A 25 15.40 2.57 -16.95
C PRO A 25 14.64 1.29 -16.62
N GLU A 26 14.95 0.64 -15.50
CA GLU A 26 14.30 -0.60 -15.07
C GLU A 26 12.81 -0.43 -14.76
N LEU A 27 12.39 0.72 -14.21
CA LEU A 27 10.99 1.04 -13.98
C LEU A 27 10.25 1.27 -15.30
N LEU A 28 10.84 2.06 -16.21
CA LEU A 28 10.24 2.36 -17.50
C LEU A 28 10.14 1.11 -18.38
N ILE A 29 11.18 0.26 -18.38
CA ILE A 29 11.15 -1.05 -19.05
C ILE A 29 10.06 -1.93 -18.42
N GLY A 30 9.96 -1.97 -17.08
CA GLY A 30 8.90 -2.71 -16.39
C GLY A 30 7.49 -2.26 -16.79
N LEU A 31 7.24 -0.94 -16.81
CA LEU A 31 5.96 -0.35 -17.24
C LEU A 31 5.67 -0.63 -18.72
N LEU A 32 6.68 -0.56 -19.59
CA LEU A 32 6.56 -0.90 -21.00
C LEU A 32 6.19 -2.37 -21.17
N LEU A 33 6.88 -3.28 -20.49
CA LEU A 33 6.59 -4.72 -20.52
C LEU A 33 5.18 -5.02 -20.01
N LEU A 34 4.74 -4.39 -18.92
CA LEU A 34 3.38 -4.51 -18.40
C LEU A 34 2.33 -4.00 -19.41
N SER A 35 2.63 -2.90 -20.09
CA SER A 35 1.75 -2.32 -21.12
C SER A 35 1.65 -3.23 -22.36
N VAL A 36 2.78 -3.74 -22.83
CA VAL A 36 2.85 -4.70 -23.94
C VAL A 36 2.12 -5.99 -23.56
N ALA A 37 2.36 -6.54 -22.37
CA ALA A 37 1.66 -7.72 -21.89
C ALA A 37 0.14 -7.47 -21.81
N THR A 38 -0.28 -6.32 -21.30
CA THR A 38 -1.71 -5.94 -21.24
C THR A 38 -2.33 -5.88 -22.64
N TYR A 39 -1.59 -5.33 -23.61
CA TYR A 39 -2.03 -5.28 -25.01
C TYR A 39 -2.13 -6.67 -25.66
N LEU A 40 -1.11 -7.52 -25.46
CA LEU A 40 -1.04 -8.87 -26.03
C LEU A 40 -2.09 -9.81 -25.42
N TYR A 41 -2.31 -9.73 -24.11
CA TYR A 41 -3.24 -10.58 -23.37
C TYR A 41 -4.61 -9.93 -23.12
N ARG A 42 -4.96 -8.90 -23.90
CA ARG A 42 -6.21 -8.12 -23.74
C ARG A 42 -7.51 -8.91 -23.76
N GLN A 43 -7.50 -10.07 -24.41
CA GLN A 43 -8.65 -10.98 -24.46
C GLN A 43 -8.82 -11.80 -23.17
N ARG A 44 -7.75 -12.01 -22.42
CA ARG A 44 -7.74 -12.77 -21.16
C ARG A 44 -7.89 -11.85 -19.94
N LEU A 45 -7.29 -10.66 -20.01
CA LEU A 45 -7.28 -9.67 -18.93
C LEU A 45 -8.52 -8.78 -18.98
N ARG A 46 -8.89 -8.22 -17.82
CA ARG A 46 -9.81 -7.07 -17.80
C ARG A 46 -9.01 -5.80 -18.08
N ILE A 47 -9.19 -5.20 -19.25
CA ILE A 47 -8.35 -4.09 -19.71
C ILE A 47 -8.44 -2.87 -18.81
N ILE A 48 -9.65 -2.42 -18.44
CA ILE A 48 -9.83 -1.23 -17.61
C ILE A 48 -9.01 -1.32 -16.31
N PRO A 49 -9.19 -2.34 -15.44
CA PRO A 49 -8.39 -2.43 -14.22
C PRO A 49 -6.90 -2.67 -14.49
N ALA A 50 -6.52 -3.35 -15.58
CA ALA A 50 -5.11 -3.52 -15.93
C ALA A 50 -4.44 -2.18 -16.29
N THR A 51 -5.08 -1.36 -17.13
CA THR A 51 -4.58 -0.03 -17.48
C THR A 51 -4.61 0.92 -16.29
N SER A 52 -5.62 0.84 -15.41
CA SER A 52 -5.67 1.61 -14.17
C SER A 52 -4.55 1.22 -13.22
N ALA A 53 -4.20 -0.06 -13.10
CA ALA A 53 -3.08 -0.53 -12.30
C ALA A 53 -1.75 0.04 -12.82
N ILE A 54 -1.53 0.00 -14.15
CA ILE A 54 -0.33 0.58 -14.78
C ILE A 54 -0.25 2.08 -14.53
N ALA A 55 -1.37 2.81 -14.72
CA ALA A 55 -1.42 4.24 -14.46
C ALA A 55 -1.13 4.57 -12.99
N LEU A 56 -1.65 3.77 -12.05
CA LEU A 56 -1.37 3.94 -10.62
C LEU A 56 0.09 3.65 -10.29
N ILE A 57 0.70 2.59 -10.85
CA ILE A 57 2.14 2.31 -10.68
C ILE A 57 2.96 3.48 -11.24
N ALA A 58 2.63 3.99 -12.42
CA ALA A 58 3.31 5.15 -12.99
C ALA A 58 3.18 6.38 -12.09
N PHE A 59 1.98 6.68 -11.58
CA PHE A 59 1.77 7.77 -10.63
C PHE A 59 2.61 7.60 -9.36
N ILE A 60 2.58 6.41 -8.76
CA ILE A 60 3.25 6.12 -7.50
C ILE A 60 4.78 6.18 -7.63
N PHE A 61 5.35 5.63 -8.71
CA PHE A 61 6.79 5.41 -8.82
C PHE A 61 7.53 6.35 -9.77
N VAL A 62 6.87 6.90 -10.80
CA VAL A 62 7.49 7.80 -11.79
C VAL A 62 7.32 9.26 -11.40
N SER A 63 6.20 9.62 -10.76
CA SER A 63 5.93 11.01 -10.38
C SER A 63 6.73 11.44 -9.14
N PRO A 64 6.81 12.76 -8.88
CA PRO A 64 7.34 13.33 -7.64
C PRO A 64 6.81 12.73 -6.33
N PHE A 65 5.67 12.05 -6.37
CA PHE A 65 5.10 11.35 -5.23
C PHE A 65 6.06 10.30 -4.63
N CYS A 66 6.84 9.61 -5.46
CA CYS A 66 7.85 8.64 -4.99
C CYS A 66 8.91 9.34 -4.12
N ALA A 67 9.51 10.41 -4.65
CA ALA A 67 10.57 11.17 -3.99
C ALA A 67 10.07 11.89 -2.73
N LEU A 68 8.82 12.37 -2.72
CA LEU A 68 8.19 12.90 -1.52
C LEU A 68 8.11 11.85 -0.40
N GLY A 69 7.93 10.57 -0.72
CA GLY A 69 8.01 9.46 0.24
C GLY A 69 9.42 9.21 0.80
N SER A 70 10.47 9.79 0.21
CA SER A 70 11.82 9.84 0.80
C SER A 70 11.94 10.98 1.81
N ALA A 71 11.24 12.10 1.59
CA ALA A 71 11.25 13.25 2.50
C ALA A 71 10.32 13.06 3.71
N LEU A 72 9.09 12.62 3.48
CA LEU A 72 8.02 12.60 4.46
C LEU A 72 7.52 11.17 4.71
N PHE A 73 7.53 10.74 5.96
CA PHE A 73 6.99 9.47 6.38
C PHE A 73 5.47 9.40 6.12
N THR A 74 4.76 10.52 6.28
CA THR A 74 3.34 10.61 5.90
C THR A 74 3.10 10.18 4.46
N VAL A 75 3.90 10.67 3.52
CA VAL A 75 3.74 10.36 2.10
C VAL A 75 4.06 8.88 1.85
N ARG A 76 5.05 8.32 2.55
CA ARG A 76 5.33 6.88 2.51
C ARG A 76 4.14 6.05 2.98
N ILE A 77 3.48 6.44 4.07
CA ILE A 77 2.27 5.73 4.54
C ILE A 77 1.16 5.80 3.50
N VAL A 78 0.93 6.97 2.90
CA VAL A 78 -0.06 7.09 1.82
C VAL A 78 0.30 6.15 0.66
N HIS A 79 1.57 6.12 0.26
CA HIS A 79 2.08 5.23 -0.78
C HIS A 79 1.75 3.75 -0.49
N ASP A 80 2.01 3.27 0.72
CA ASP A 80 1.76 1.87 1.11
C ASP A 80 0.26 1.55 1.24
N ILE A 81 -0.56 2.52 1.64
CA ILE A 81 -2.03 2.40 1.60
C ILE A 81 -2.52 2.28 0.15
N LEU A 82 -2.02 3.10 -0.78
CA LEU A 82 -2.40 3.02 -2.19
C LEU A 82 -2.07 1.63 -2.78
N LEU A 83 -0.93 1.04 -2.39
CA LEU A 83 -0.58 -0.32 -2.79
C LEU A 83 -1.59 -1.36 -2.28
N ALA A 84 -1.91 -1.33 -0.99
CA ALA A 84 -2.76 -2.33 -0.36
C ALA A 84 -4.26 -2.20 -0.71
N VAL A 85 -4.74 -0.96 -0.89
CA VAL A 85 -6.17 -0.66 -0.98
C VAL A 85 -6.63 -0.36 -2.42
N LEU A 86 -5.75 0.14 -3.28
CA LEU A 86 -6.10 0.42 -4.68
C LEU A 86 -5.39 -0.53 -5.65
N LEU A 87 -4.07 -0.60 -5.61
CA LEU A 87 -3.32 -1.40 -6.58
C LEU A 87 -3.66 -2.89 -6.45
N ALA A 88 -3.69 -3.43 -5.22
CA ALA A 88 -4.02 -4.82 -4.99
C ALA A 88 -5.40 -5.24 -5.55
N PRO A 89 -6.53 -4.57 -5.23
CA PRO A 89 -7.83 -4.86 -5.86
C PRO A 89 -7.85 -4.69 -7.38
N LEU A 90 -7.13 -3.69 -7.92
CA LEU A 90 -6.99 -3.52 -9.38
C LEU A 90 -6.29 -4.73 -10.01
N LEU A 91 -5.23 -5.25 -9.39
CA LEU A 91 -4.54 -6.47 -9.83
C LEU A 91 -5.45 -7.70 -9.72
N VAL A 92 -6.21 -7.82 -8.63
CA VAL A 92 -7.21 -8.90 -8.48
C VAL A 92 -8.21 -8.87 -9.63
N ALA A 93 -8.76 -7.70 -9.95
CA ALA A 93 -9.72 -7.54 -11.04
C ALA A 93 -9.10 -7.74 -12.43
N ALA A 94 -7.89 -7.22 -12.66
CA ALA A 94 -7.17 -7.31 -13.94
C ALA A 94 -6.84 -8.76 -14.29
N LEU A 95 -6.29 -9.50 -13.31
CA LEU A 95 -5.76 -10.86 -13.47
C LEU A 95 -6.78 -11.95 -13.10
N ARG A 96 -7.95 -11.58 -12.53
CA ARG A 96 -8.96 -12.51 -11.98
C ARG A 96 -8.37 -13.42 -10.91
N LEU A 97 -7.58 -12.85 -9.99
CA LEU A 97 -6.91 -13.61 -8.93
C LEU A 97 -7.90 -14.37 -8.04
N ASP A 98 -9.14 -13.88 -7.93
CA ASP A 98 -10.26 -14.53 -7.23
C ASP A 98 -10.65 -15.90 -7.82
N GLN A 99 -10.29 -16.16 -9.08
CA GLN A 99 -10.54 -17.41 -9.80
C GLN A 99 -9.35 -18.38 -9.78
N MET A 100 -8.17 -17.89 -9.37
CA MET A 100 -6.96 -18.71 -9.30
C MET A 100 -6.96 -19.58 -8.05
N ASN A 101 -6.45 -20.80 -8.16
CA ASN A 101 -6.32 -21.72 -7.03
C ASN A 101 -5.06 -21.41 -6.22
N ILE A 102 -5.11 -20.34 -5.44
CA ILE A 102 -4.03 -19.96 -4.51
C ILE A 102 -4.25 -20.71 -3.19
N PRO A 103 -3.27 -21.48 -2.69
CA PRO A 103 -3.41 -22.22 -1.44
C PRO A 103 -3.57 -21.26 -0.25
N GLY A 104 -4.20 -21.75 0.83
CA GLY A 104 -4.39 -21.02 2.08
C GLY A 104 -5.83 -20.54 2.33
N SER A 105 -6.18 -20.44 3.61
CA SER A 105 -7.49 -19.93 4.06
C SER A 105 -7.50 -18.40 4.09
N LEU A 106 -8.69 -17.79 4.12
CA LEU A 106 -8.84 -16.35 4.34
C LEU A 106 -8.14 -15.90 5.64
N THR A 107 -8.26 -16.68 6.71
CA THR A 107 -7.61 -16.39 8.00
C THR A 107 -6.09 -16.34 7.87
N ILE A 108 -5.48 -17.32 7.20
CA ILE A 108 -4.02 -17.35 6.98
C ILE A 108 -3.57 -16.10 6.23
N TRP A 109 -4.24 -15.76 5.13
CA TRP A 109 -3.86 -14.59 4.33
C TRP A 109 -4.13 -13.26 5.05
N THR A 110 -5.12 -13.21 5.94
CA THR A 110 -5.35 -12.05 6.83
C THR A 110 -4.18 -11.85 7.79
N ILE A 111 -3.72 -12.94 8.42
CA ILE A 111 -2.57 -12.92 9.32
C ILE A 111 -1.28 -12.55 8.56
N VAL A 112 -1.03 -13.18 7.41
CA VAL A 112 0.15 -12.91 6.59
C VAL A 112 0.19 -11.45 6.15
N HIS A 113 -0.93 -10.89 5.69
CA HIS A 113 -1.00 -9.50 5.29
C HIS A 113 -0.78 -8.56 6.48
N ALA A 114 -1.43 -8.81 7.62
CA ALA A 114 -1.24 -8.01 8.83
C ALA A 114 0.23 -8.04 9.31
N ILE A 115 0.85 -9.22 9.38
CA ILE A 115 2.27 -9.37 9.76
C ILE A 115 3.17 -8.64 8.77
N THR A 116 2.94 -8.80 7.46
CA THR A 116 3.72 -8.11 6.42
C THR A 116 3.67 -6.60 6.62
N PHE A 117 2.48 -6.06 6.85
CA PHE A 117 2.30 -4.63 7.09
C PHE A 117 3.04 -4.17 8.36
N TRP A 118 2.90 -4.89 9.47
CA TRP A 118 3.61 -4.57 10.72
C TRP A 118 5.13 -4.66 10.59
N LEU A 119 5.65 -5.68 9.91
CA LEU A 119 7.08 -5.88 9.72
C LEU A 119 7.72 -4.70 8.97
N TRP A 120 7.12 -4.27 7.86
CA TRP A 120 7.68 -3.15 7.08
C TRP A 120 7.61 -1.81 7.78
N HIS A 121 6.70 -1.66 8.75
CA HIS A 121 6.59 -0.47 9.58
C HIS A 121 7.39 -0.56 10.88
N ALA A 122 8.07 -1.68 11.15
CA ALA A 122 9.03 -1.76 12.24
C ALA A 122 10.25 -0.87 11.91
N PRO A 123 10.72 0.00 12.83
CA PRO A 123 11.74 1.01 12.51
C PRO A 123 13.02 0.48 11.85
N ALA A 124 13.51 -0.70 12.28
CA ALA A 124 14.72 -1.30 11.73
C ALA A 124 14.54 -1.80 10.27
N LEU A 125 13.41 -2.46 9.98
CA LEU A 125 13.10 -2.93 8.63
C LEU A 125 12.76 -1.77 7.70
N TYR A 126 12.07 -0.75 8.22
CA TYR A 126 11.83 0.48 7.48
C TYR A 126 13.13 1.20 7.10
N ALA A 127 14.06 1.35 8.04
CA ALA A 127 15.37 1.95 7.78
C ALA A 127 16.19 1.14 6.75
N LEU A 128 16.06 -0.19 6.76
CA LEU A 128 16.63 -1.05 5.73
C LEU A 128 16.00 -0.78 4.34
N ALA A 129 14.67 -0.66 4.26
CA ALA A 129 13.99 -0.32 3.02
C ALA A 129 14.40 1.07 2.50
N MET A 130 14.72 2.01 3.39
CA MET A 130 15.21 3.35 3.02
C MET A 130 16.70 3.41 2.65
N SER A 131 17.44 2.30 2.74
CA SER A 131 18.88 2.25 2.44
C SER A 131 19.25 1.23 1.36
N SER A 132 18.29 0.50 0.81
CA SER A 132 18.51 -0.54 -0.19
C SER A 132 17.34 -0.65 -1.15
N ASP A 133 17.62 -0.53 -2.45
CA ASP A 133 16.62 -0.68 -3.52
C ASP A 133 15.95 -2.05 -3.49
N LEU A 134 16.70 -3.10 -3.14
CA LEU A 134 16.16 -4.45 -3.01
C LEU A 134 15.17 -4.53 -1.84
N ALA A 135 15.51 -3.95 -0.68
CA ALA A 135 14.62 -3.93 0.47
C ALA A 135 13.39 -3.04 0.22
N PHE A 136 13.56 -1.93 -0.48
CA PHE A 136 12.47 -1.08 -0.95
C PHE A 136 11.49 -1.85 -1.83
N TRP A 137 11.97 -2.52 -2.89
CA TRP A 137 11.10 -3.29 -3.77
C TRP A 137 10.50 -4.50 -3.06
N ALA A 138 11.22 -5.14 -2.14
CA ALA A 138 10.67 -6.20 -1.30
C ALA A 138 9.48 -5.70 -0.46
N MET A 139 9.57 -4.48 0.11
CA MET A 139 8.46 -3.83 0.82
C MET A 139 7.27 -3.63 -0.11
N GLN A 140 7.45 -2.95 -1.24
CA GLN A 140 6.34 -2.63 -2.14
C GLN A 140 5.67 -3.87 -2.71
N VAL A 141 6.45 -4.85 -3.17
CA VAL A 141 5.94 -6.08 -3.78
C VAL A 141 5.24 -6.96 -2.74
N SER A 142 5.80 -7.13 -1.54
CA SER A 142 5.18 -7.99 -0.52
C SER A 142 3.91 -7.38 0.06
N ILE A 143 3.85 -6.06 0.29
CA ILE A 143 2.61 -5.36 0.69
C ILE A 143 1.53 -5.58 -0.38
N THR A 144 1.86 -5.32 -1.65
CA THR A 144 0.90 -5.45 -2.76
C THR A 144 0.46 -6.90 -2.96
N ALA A 145 1.39 -7.86 -2.96
CA ALA A 145 1.10 -9.27 -3.22
C ALA A 145 0.25 -9.89 -2.11
N THR A 146 0.59 -9.66 -0.85
CA THR A 146 -0.20 -10.18 0.27
C THR A 146 -1.59 -9.56 0.31
N ALA A 147 -1.70 -8.24 0.03
CA ALA A 147 -2.99 -7.57 -0.10
C ALA A 147 -3.82 -8.13 -1.27
N ALA A 148 -3.22 -8.36 -2.44
CA ALA A 148 -3.93 -8.86 -3.61
C ALA A 148 -4.47 -10.27 -3.38
N ILE A 149 -3.68 -11.17 -2.79
CA ILE A 149 -4.14 -12.51 -2.43
C ILE A 149 -5.26 -12.40 -1.38
N TRP A 150 -5.08 -11.57 -0.34
CA TRP A 150 -6.09 -11.37 0.69
C TRP A 150 -7.43 -10.86 0.12
N TRP A 151 -7.42 -9.84 -0.74
CA TRP A 151 -8.62 -9.33 -1.43
C TRP A 151 -9.28 -10.38 -2.31
N ALA A 152 -8.49 -11.19 -3.03
CA ALA A 152 -9.01 -12.30 -3.83
C ALA A 152 -9.77 -13.33 -2.96
N ARG A 153 -9.31 -13.58 -1.73
CA ARG A 153 -10.00 -14.45 -0.76
C ARG A 153 -11.25 -13.80 -0.17
N ILE A 154 -11.22 -12.49 0.10
CA ILE A 154 -12.39 -11.74 0.59
C ILE A 154 -13.55 -11.84 -0.40
N ILE A 155 -13.30 -11.64 -1.69
CA ILE A 155 -14.33 -11.66 -2.75
C ILE A 155 -15.06 -13.01 -2.81
N ARG A 156 -14.37 -14.11 -2.46
CA ARG A 156 -14.90 -15.48 -2.52
C ARG A 156 -15.50 -15.96 -1.20
N ALA A 157 -15.27 -15.23 -0.11
CA ALA A 157 -15.69 -15.65 1.21
C ALA A 157 -17.17 -15.31 1.48
N PRO A 158 -17.90 -16.13 2.26
CA PRO A 158 -19.22 -15.78 2.72
C PRO A 158 -19.17 -14.50 3.55
N ALA A 159 -20.24 -13.70 3.51
CA ALA A 159 -20.29 -12.36 4.09
C ALA A 159 -19.78 -12.27 5.55
N PRO A 160 -20.13 -13.19 6.48
CA PRO A 160 -19.58 -13.15 7.84
C PRO A 160 -18.05 -13.30 7.86
N GLY A 161 -17.49 -14.23 7.07
CA GLY A 161 -16.04 -14.46 7.02
C GLY A 161 -15.28 -13.28 6.40
N ALA A 162 -15.80 -12.72 5.31
CA ALA A 162 -15.24 -11.53 4.68
C ALA A 162 -15.26 -10.31 5.62
N THR A 163 -16.39 -10.09 6.31
CA THR A 163 -16.57 -9.01 7.30
C THR A 163 -15.57 -9.15 8.44
N THR A 164 -15.44 -10.36 9.02
CA THR A 164 -14.48 -10.61 10.10
C THR A 164 -13.04 -10.35 9.66
N ALA A 165 -12.65 -10.76 8.45
CA ALA A 165 -11.31 -10.51 7.94
C ALA A 165 -11.02 -9.02 7.73
N LEU A 166 -11.98 -8.27 7.17
CA LEU A 166 -11.87 -6.81 7.00
C LEU A 166 -11.72 -6.10 8.34
N LEU A 167 -12.54 -6.46 9.33
CA LEU A 167 -12.45 -5.87 10.68
C LEU A 167 -11.17 -6.28 11.41
N ALA A 168 -10.68 -7.50 11.23
CA ALA A 168 -9.41 -7.94 11.79
C ALA A 168 -8.23 -7.13 11.23
N THR A 169 -8.18 -6.94 9.90
CA THR A 169 -7.17 -6.08 9.27
C THR A 169 -7.32 -4.62 9.71
N MET A 170 -8.55 -4.11 9.83
CA MET A 170 -8.84 -2.77 10.36
C MET A 170 -8.25 -2.59 11.77
N VAL A 171 -8.45 -3.56 12.67
CA VAL A 171 -7.88 -3.52 14.03
C VAL A 171 -6.35 -3.61 13.98
N ALA A 172 -5.78 -4.50 13.16
CA ALA A 172 -4.34 -4.66 13.07
C ALA A 172 -3.63 -3.39 12.55
N VAL A 173 -4.13 -2.79 11.48
CA VAL A 173 -3.57 -1.56 10.90
C VAL A 173 -3.89 -0.35 11.79
N GLY A 174 -5.09 -0.29 12.38
CA GLY A 174 -5.49 0.76 13.31
C GLY A 174 -4.64 0.77 14.59
N ALA A 175 -4.29 -0.39 15.13
CA ALA A 175 -3.39 -0.50 16.27
C ALA A 175 -1.98 0.02 15.95
N LEU A 176 -1.47 -0.26 14.76
CA LEU A 176 -0.21 0.29 14.27
C LEU A 176 -0.30 1.83 14.13
N GLY A 177 -1.35 2.35 13.48
CA GLY A 177 -1.56 3.79 13.33
C GLY A 177 -1.70 4.51 14.68
N ALA A 178 -2.38 3.91 15.65
CA ALA A 178 -2.49 4.43 17.01
C ALA A 178 -1.11 4.48 17.70
N LEU A 179 -0.30 3.44 17.58
CA LEU A 179 1.07 3.41 18.13
C LEU A 179 1.91 4.57 17.59
N LEU A 180 1.81 4.85 16.28
CA LEU A 180 2.54 5.95 15.65
C LEU A 180 2.03 7.33 16.08
N THR A 181 0.70 7.47 16.17
CA THR A 181 0.01 8.71 16.58
C THR A 181 0.32 9.09 18.03
N PHE A 182 0.33 8.11 18.93
CA PHE A 182 0.51 8.34 20.36
C PHE A 182 1.96 8.15 20.83
N SER A 183 2.91 7.92 19.91
CA SER A 183 4.33 7.88 20.25
C SER A 183 4.79 9.25 20.77
N GLY A 184 5.58 9.25 21.84
CA GLY A 184 6.22 10.45 22.39
C GLY A 184 7.55 10.80 21.71
N THR A 185 8.04 9.96 20.79
CA THR A 185 9.32 10.14 20.08
C THR A 185 9.20 9.76 18.61
N ALA A 186 10.05 10.37 17.78
CA ALA A 186 10.15 10.05 16.36
C ALA A 186 10.94 8.75 16.15
N LEU A 187 10.25 7.71 15.72
CA LEU A 187 10.76 6.34 15.57
C LEU A 187 11.53 6.14 14.26
N TYR A 188 11.21 6.91 13.21
CA TYR A 188 11.75 6.70 11.87
C TYR A 188 12.96 7.59 11.57
N ALA A 189 14.14 7.06 11.88
CA ALA A 189 15.42 7.74 11.65
C ALA A 189 15.64 8.31 10.23
N PRO A 190 15.21 7.65 9.13
CA PRO A 190 15.36 8.20 7.79
C PRO A 190 14.74 9.59 7.60
N HIS A 191 13.75 9.97 8.42
CA HIS A 191 13.00 11.22 8.30
C HIS A 191 13.41 12.30 9.31
N TRP A 192 14.41 12.03 10.16
CA TRP A 192 14.80 12.96 11.24
C TRP A 192 15.35 14.30 10.77
N MET A 193 15.93 14.36 9.56
CA MET A 193 16.56 15.57 9.01
C MET A 193 15.89 16.07 7.72
N THR A 194 14.88 15.34 7.22
CA THR A 194 14.22 15.64 5.95
C THR A 194 12.89 16.37 6.15
N THR A 195 12.30 16.30 7.34
CA THR A 195 10.96 16.86 7.63
C THR A 195 11.02 18.34 8.02
N GLN A 196 12.09 18.80 8.67
CA GLN A 196 12.16 20.19 9.16
C GLN A 196 12.13 21.23 8.04
N ILE A 197 12.73 20.91 6.89
CA ILE A 197 12.68 21.78 5.71
C ILE A 197 11.26 21.94 5.16
N TRP A 198 10.35 21.01 5.47
CA TRP A 198 8.92 21.08 5.16
C TRP A 198 8.09 21.75 6.26
N GLY A 199 8.74 22.35 7.27
CA GLY A 199 8.07 23.03 8.37
C GLY A 199 7.43 22.09 9.40
N MET A 200 7.80 20.81 9.40
CA MET A 200 7.30 19.82 10.36
C MET A 200 8.46 19.22 11.16
N THR A 201 8.24 18.96 12.45
CA THR A 201 9.13 18.08 13.20
C THR A 201 8.97 16.63 12.74
N PRO A 202 10.00 15.77 12.89
CA PRO A 202 9.88 14.35 12.55
C PRO A 202 8.79 13.63 13.35
N LEU A 203 8.50 14.11 14.57
CA LEU A 203 7.42 13.57 15.39
C LEU A 203 6.05 13.93 14.83
N GLU A 204 5.84 15.20 14.45
CA GLU A 204 4.57 15.66 13.86
C GLU A 204 4.25 14.90 12.56
N ASP A 205 5.23 14.77 11.65
CA ASP A 205 5.05 14.00 10.41
C ASP A 205 4.69 12.53 10.72
N GLN A 206 5.35 11.89 11.68
CA GLN A 206 4.99 10.53 12.09
C GLN A 206 3.58 10.43 12.67
N GLN A 207 3.17 11.39 13.49
CA GLN A 207 1.84 11.37 14.11
C GLN A 207 0.74 11.57 13.07
N ILE A 208 0.95 12.45 12.10
CA ILE A 208 0.05 12.63 10.94
C ILE A 208 -0.03 11.33 10.14
N ALA A 209 1.10 10.69 9.87
CA ALA A 209 1.16 9.41 9.20
C ALA A 209 0.36 8.32 9.97
N GLY A 210 0.50 8.30 11.31
CA GLY A 210 -0.28 7.43 12.19
C GLY A 210 -1.80 7.68 12.09
N ILE A 211 -2.23 8.95 12.06
CA ILE A 211 -3.63 9.32 11.90
C ILE A 211 -4.17 8.85 10.54
N ILE A 212 -3.40 9.03 9.46
CA ILE A 212 -3.76 8.61 8.10
C ILE A 212 -3.86 7.08 7.99
N MET A 213 -2.92 6.37 8.61
CA MET A 213 -2.96 4.91 8.70
C MET A 213 -4.13 4.42 9.53
N TRP A 214 -4.50 5.14 10.59
CA TRP A 214 -5.58 4.74 11.47
C TRP A 214 -6.94 5.04 10.87
N ALA A 215 -7.34 6.32 10.77
CA ALA A 215 -8.72 6.67 10.49
C ALA A 215 -9.12 6.49 9.01
N PRO A 216 -8.46 7.11 8.02
CA PRO A 216 -8.77 6.92 6.61
C PRO A 216 -8.68 5.46 6.14
N ALA A 217 -7.61 4.74 6.48
CA ALA A 217 -7.50 3.34 6.05
C ALA A 217 -8.56 2.44 6.70
N SER A 218 -8.86 2.66 7.99
CA SER A 218 -9.93 1.90 8.67
C SER A 218 -11.30 2.17 8.08
N LEU A 219 -11.57 3.41 7.69
CA LEU A 219 -12.84 3.77 7.04
C LEU A 219 -13.06 2.96 5.76
N ILE A 220 -12.02 2.73 4.97
CA ILE A 220 -12.14 1.95 3.73
C ILE A 220 -12.52 0.50 4.03
N TYR A 221 -11.88 -0.13 5.01
CA TYR A 221 -12.22 -1.50 5.41
C TYR A 221 -13.62 -1.61 6.01
N LEU A 222 -14.03 -0.62 6.82
CA LEU A 222 -15.36 -0.56 7.41
C LEU A 222 -16.45 -0.41 6.34
N LEU A 223 -16.26 0.50 5.38
CA LEU A 223 -17.20 0.69 4.27
C LEU A 223 -17.31 -0.57 3.40
N ALA A 224 -16.20 -1.25 3.13
CA ALA A 224 -16.22 -2.53 2.41
C ALA A 224 -16.99 -3.61 3.20
N ALA A 225 -16.77 -3.70 4.51
CA ALA A 225 -17.46 -4.65 5.39
C ALA A 225 -18.97 -4.38 5.43
N MET A 226 -19.37 -3.10 5.58
CA MET A 226 -20.77 -2.67 5.52
C MET A 226 -21.41 -3.00 4.19
N ALA A 227 -20.74 -2.72 3.07
CA ALA A 227 -21.26 -3.01 1.74
C ALA A 227 -21.48 -4.53 1.52
N ILE A 228 -20.55 -5.37 1.99
CA ILE A 228 -20.69 -6.83 1.92
C ILE A 228 -21.85 -7.31 2.79
N LEU A 229 -21.95 -6.83 4.03
CA LEU A 229 -23.01 -7.21 4.95
C LEU A 229 -24.39 -6.78 4.41
N TYR A 230 -24.52 -5.54 3.95
CA TYR A 230 -25.75 -5.00 3.37
C TYR A 230 -26.24 -5.85 2.19
N ARG A 231 -25.37 -6.15 1.22
CA ARG A 231 -25.72 -6.99 0.06
C ARG A 231 -26.11 -8.42 0.47
N SER A 232 -25.59 -8.93 1.58
CA SER A 232 -25.94 -10.25 2.10
C SER A 232 -27.32 -10.32 2.76
N LEU A 233 -27.84 -9.18 3.23
CA LEU A 233 -29.20 -9.08 3.79
C LEU A 233 -30.24 -9.06 2.67
N ASP A 234 -29.99 -8.32 1.59
CA ASP A 234 -30.87 -8.29 0.41
C ASP A 234 -31.03 -9.66 -0.24
N GLN A 235 -29.96 -10.45 -0.31
CA GLN A 235 -30.00 -11.81 -0.86
C GLN A 235 -30.81 -12.81 -0.02
N ARG A 236 -31.14 -12.46 1.24
CA ARG A 236 -31.90 -13.33 2.16
C ARG A 236 -33.39 -13.02 2.20
N GLN A 237 -33.87 -11.97 1.54
CA GLN A 237 -35.31 -11.69 1.43
C GLN A 237 -35.88 -12.47 0.22
N PRO A 238 -36.66 -13.55 0.42
CA PRO A 238 -37.43 -14.13 -0.68
C PRO A 238 -38.50 -13.14 -1.14
N ALA A 239 -38.68 -13.04 -2.46
CA ALA A 239 -39.72 -12.25 -3.11
C ALA A 239 -41.14 -12.72 -2.74
#